data_AF-A0A5C6AYK6-F1
#
_entry.id   AF-A0A5C6AYK6-F1
#
_cell.length_a   1.000
_cell.length_b   1.000
_cell.length_c   1.000
_cell.angle_alpha   90.00
_cell.angle_beta   90.00
_cell.angle_gamma   90.00
#
_symmetry.space_group_name_H-M   'P 1'
#
loop_
_entity.id
_entity.type
_entity.pdbx_description
1 polymer ?
#
loop_
_entity_poly.entity_id
_entity_poly.type
_entity_poly.pdbx_seq_one_letter_code
_entity_poly.pdbx_strand_id
1 'polypeptide(L)'
;MTGAWVRRIGCLMTLVLFSGCSSLGLSLYPAGATLTTEAEDVLNASRVPHSIARENAKTVLAPHTLQPGDAVLIEPLSYEQDLRLPADQTVMADGTIDLGPYGRVVVAGRDLEQAESLIEHQITSQMRVQRAACRELAGDEFDKEDILPANCDSIAVNVRLLEPVHRFYVLGEVNNPGAYPLAGYETVLDAIVAAGGLTSSADPCQILLSRPTDPCECRVTLPVCYREIVQLGNTASNYQLQPNDRVFIASRSCMDEILFWKADKPCARCSGCNQPCRNPENAGYKPMAMIENTMIPPGSVGMTSPPKDTATTSRSPTAPSANEQSTPAVRDPDSTERKEMLGDWLQSGPGTIPPDGGSPHSDADGELEFKPFAPARPSVEDATE
;
A
#
# COMPACT_ATOMS: atom_id res chain seq x y z
N MET A 1 -11.73 -45.45 51.77
CA MET A 1 -12.02 -44.05 51.36
C MET A 1 -12.67 -44.04 49.97
N THR A 2 -13.80 -44.72 49.79
CA THR A 2 -14.22 -45.18 48.46
C THR A 2 -15.74 -45.21 48.34
N GLY A 3 -16.34 -44.11 47.86
CA GLY A 3 -17.75 -44.08 47.46
C GLY A 3 -18.43 -42.73 47.72
N ALA A 4 -18.33 -42.21 48.94
CA ALA A 4 -18.97 -40.94 49.30
C ALA A 4 -18.30 -39.72 48.65
N TRP A 5 -16.97 -39.75 48.49
CA TRP A 5 -16.21 -38.67 47.88
C TRP A 5 -16.44 -38.60 46.36
N VAL A 6 -16.51 -39.76 45.69
CA VAL A 6 -16.80 -39.88 44.25
C VAL A 6 -18.23 -39.45 43.91
N ARG A 7 -19.22 -39.80 44.74
CA ARG A 7 -20.60 -39.31 44.56
C ARG A 7 -20.74 -37.81 44.79
N ARG A 8 -19.98 -37.23 45.73
CA ARG A 8 -20.00 -35.77 45.98
C ARG A 8 -19.34 -34.99 44.84
N ILE A 9 -18.24 -35.48 44.29
CA ILE A 9 -17.60 -34.86 43.10
C ILE A 9 -18.46 -35.04 41.86
N GLY A 10 -19.08 -36.22 41.69
CA GLY A 10 -20.02 -36.48 40.60
C GLY A 10 -21.23 -35.55 40.63
N CYS A 11 -21.85 -35.34 41.80
CA CYS A 11 -22.95 -34.39 41.97
C CYS A 11 -22.53 -32.92 41.78
N LEU A 12 -21.29 -32.56 42.13
CA LEU A 12 -20.79 -31.19 41.97
C LEU A 12 -20.49 -30.87 40.50
N MET A 13 -19.92 -31.83 39.75
CA MET A 13 -19.72 -31.73 38.31
C MET A 13 -21.03 -31.71 37.52
N THR A 14 -22.05 -32.47 37.93
CA THR A 14 -23.37 -32.39 37.28
C THR A 14 -24.11 -31.11 37.61
N LEU A 15 -23.92 -30.52 38.80
CA LEU A 15 -24.48 -29.19 39.13
C LEU A 15 -23.85 -28.07 38.31
N VAL A 16 -22.55 -28.13 38.03
CA VAL A 16 -21.84 -27.16 37.17
C VAL A 16 -22.27 -27.28 35.70
N LEU A 17 -22.62 -28.50 35.24
CA LEU A 17 -23.15 -28.74 33.90
C LEU A 17 -24.64 -28.32 33.74
N PHE A 18 -25.41 -28.28 34.83
CA PHE A 18 -26.83 -27.88 34.82
C PHE A 18 -27.05 -26.40 35.22
N SER A 19 -26.09 -25.75 35.86
CA SER A 19 -26.05 -24.29 35.90
C SER A 19 -25.66 -23.79 34.52
N GLY A 20 -26.66 -23.61 33.66
CA GLY A 20 -26.48 -22.96 32.37
C GLY A 20 -25.68 -21.66 32.56
N CYS A 21 -24.78 -21.39 31.60
CA CYS A 21 -23.87 -20.24 31.58
C CYS A 21 -24.54 -18.88 31.87
N SER A 22 -25.87 -18.80 31.76
CA SER A 22 -26.71 -17.68 32.16
C SER A 22 -26.51 -17.19 33.60
N SER A 23 -26.13 -18.04 34.58
CA SER A 23 -25.93 -17.58 35.97
C SER A 23 -24.53 -17.01 36.26
N LEU A 24 -23.58 -17.19 35.35
CA LEU A 24 -22.20 -16.67 35.45
C LEU A 24 -22.00 -15.38 34.63
N GLY A 25 -23.06 -14.82 34.05
CA GLY A 25 -22.95 -13.67 33.14
C GLY A 25 -22.38 -14.02 31.76
N LEU A 26 -22.19 -15.31 31.48
CA LEU A 26 -21.70 -15.83 30.21
C LEU A 26 -22.91 -16.04 29.28
N SER A 27 -23.12 -15.12 28.36
CA SER A 27 -24.23 -15.21 27.41
C SER A 27 -24.06 -16.44 26.51
N LEU A 28 -25.12 -17.26 26.39
CA LEU A 28 -25.20 -18.40 25.46
C LEU A 28 -25.21 -17.98 23.98
N TYR A 29 -25.38 -16.69 23.72
CA TYR A 29 -25.19 -16.07 22.42
C TYR A 29 -23.90 -15.26 22.48
N PRO A 30 -22.94 -15.44 21.55
CA PRO A 30 -21.75 -14.61 21.51
C PRO A 30 -22.20 -13.16 21.29
N ALA A 31 -22.11 -12.35 22.34
CA ALA A 31 -22.39 -10.92 22.24
C ALA A 31 -21.17 -10.14 21.72
N GLY A 32 -20.07 -10.84 21.41
CA GLY A 32 -18.83 -10.27 20.91
C GLY A 32 -18.68 -10.36 19.40
N ALA A 33 -17.69 -9.65 18.86
CA ALA A 33 -17.37 -9.71 17.44
C ALA A 33 -16.78 -11.08 17.08
N THR A 34 -17.53 -11.95 16.42
CA THR A 34 -17.05 -13.27 15.99
C THR A 34 -16.64 -13.26 14.51
N LEU A 35 -15.64 -14.07 14.16
CA LEU A 35 -15.36 -14.36 12.75
C LEU A 35 -16.50 -15.16 12.14
N THR A 36 -16.76 -14.95 10.84
CA THR A 36 -17.62 -15.86 10.09
C THR A 36 -16.89 -17.18 9.86
N THR A 37 -17.64 -18.25 9.58
CA THR A 37 -17.06 -19.58 9.28
C THR A 37 -16.08 -19.50 8.11
N GLU A 38 -16.41 -18.71 7.08
CA GLU A 38 -15.54 -18.53 5.92
C GLU A 38 -14.26 -17.76 6.29
N ALA A 39 -14.38 -16.75 7.15
CA ALA A 39 -13.23 -15.97 7.60
C ALA A 39 -12.31 -16.82 8.49
N GLU A 40 -12.88 -17.66 9.35
CA GLU A 40 -12.13 -18.60 10.18
C GLU A 40 -11.43 -19.68 9.33
N ASP A 41 -12.10 -20.23 8.33
CA ASP A 41 -11.52 -21.22 7.40
C ASP A 41 -10.36 -20.62 6.61
N VAL A 42 -10.55 -19.40 6.06
CA VAL A 42 -9.48 -18.67 5.36
C VAL A 42 -8.31 -18.41 6.30
N LEU A 43 -8.59 -17.99 7.53
CA LEU A 43 -7.58 -17.67 8.52
C LEU A 43 -6.80 -18.92 8.97
N ASN A 44 -7.45 -20.07 9.08
CA ASN A 44 -6.83 -21.35 9.42
C ASN A 44 -6.03 -21.96 8.25
N ALA A 45 -6.47 -21.73 7.01
CA ALA A 45 -5.75 -22.16 5.81
C ALA A 45 -4.54 -21.27 5.50
N SER A 46 -4.62 -19.98 5.86
CA SER A 46 -3.60 -18.99 5.54
C SER A 46 -2.34 -19.18 6.40
N ARG A 47 -1.19 -19.23 5.73
CA ARG A 47 0.13 -19.16 6.38
C ARG A 47 0.70 -17.77 6.22
N VAL A 48 1.60 -17.36 7.12
CA VAL A 48 2.30 -16.08 7.06
C VAL A 48 3.14 -15.98 5.76
N PRO A 49 2.78 -15.14 4.77
CA PRO A 49 3.51 -15.05 3.50
C PRO A 49 4.78 -14.22 3.63
N HIS A 50 5.89 -14.69 3.03
CA HIS A 50 7.24 -14.12 3.20
C HIS A 50 7.53 -12.86 2.35
N SER A 51 6.78 -12.62 1.28
CA SER A 51 7.03 -11.55 0.29
C SER A 51 6.26 -10.25 0.54
N ILE A 52 5.53 -10.14 1.65
CA ILE A 52 4.75 -8.93 1.98
C ILE A 52 5.59 -7.99 2.84
N ALA A 53 5.40 -6.68 2.66
CA ALA A 53 6.04 -5.64 3.46
C ALA A 53 5.70 -5.79 4.96
N ARG A 54 6.72 -5.66 5.80
CA ARG A 54 6.65 -5.89 7.26
C ARG A 54 7.47 -4.84 7.99
N GLU A 55 7.38 -4.83 9.32
CA GLU A 55 8.14 -3.95 10.20
C GLU A 55 9.64 -3.81 9.83
N ASN A 56 10.33 -4.93 9.58
CA ASN A 56 11.75 -4.97 9.26
C ASN A 56 12.07 -4.89 7.76
N ALA A 57 11.05 -4.79 6.90
CA ALA A 57 11.18 -4.71 5.45
C ALA A 57 10.00 -3.91 4.89
N LYS A 58 9.93 -2.63 5.26
CA LYS A 58 8.87 -1.71 4.79
C LYS A 58 9.11 -1.33 3.34
N THR A 59 8.03 -1.15 2.59
CA THR A 59 8.04 -0.65 1.21
C THR A 59 7.49 0.76 1.16
N VAL A 60 7.99 1.57 0.23
CA VAL A 60 7.44 2.90 -0.04
C VAL A 60 6.05 2.71 -0.66
N LEU A 61 5.05 3.43 -0.15
CA LEU A 61 3.71 3.42 -0.73
C LEU A 61 3.71 4.15 -2.09
N ALA A 62 2.75 3.81 -2.94
CA ALA A 62 2.56 4.52 -4.21
C ALA A 62 2.30 6.03 -3.96
N PRO A 63 2.70 6.91 -4.90
CA PRO A 63 2.39 8.33 -4.82
C PRO A 63 0.89 8.57 -4.58
N HIS A 64 0.59 9.47 -3.65
CA HIS A 64 -0.79 9.82 -3.31
C HIS A 64 -1.45 10.59 -4.45
N THR A 65 -2.65 10.18 -4.83
CA THR A 65 -3.51 10.94 -5.73
C THR A 65 -4.57 11.65 -4.92
N LEU A 66 -4.87 12.90 -5.27
CA LEU A 66 -5.86 13.70 -4.56
C LEU A 66 -7.23 13.04 -4.64
N GLN A 67 -7.88 12.89 -3.49
CA GLN A 67 -9.20 12.31 -3.34
C GLN A 67 -10.17 13.33 -2.73
N PRO A 68 -11.48 13.19 -2.97
CA PRO A 68 -12.47 13.98 -2.26
C PRO A 68 -12.29 13.88 -0.73
N GLY A 69 -12.27 15.04 -0.08
CA GLY A 69 -12.02 15.18 1.36
C GLY A 69 -10.56 15.48 1.73
N ASP A 70 -9.60 15.34 0.82
CA ASP A 70 -8.20 15.74 1.09
C ASP A 70 -8.12 17.25 1.32
N ALA A 71 -7.33 17.67 2.31
CA ALA A 71 -7.03 19.07 2.56
C ALA A 71 -5.67 19.43 1.95
N VAL A 72 -5.65 20.44 1.08
CA VAL A 72 -4.45 20.98 0.46
C VAL A 72 -4.27 22.45 0.81
N LEU A 73 -3.04 22.83 1.08
CA LEU A 73 -2.62 24.21 1.25
C LEU A 73 -2.01 24.70 -0.07
N ILE A 74 -2.53 25.83 -0.57
CA ILE A 74 -2.05 26.46 -1.80
C ILE A 74 -1.39 27.78 -1.41
N GLU A 75 -0.08 27.88 -1.61
CA GLU A 75 0.73 29.05 -1.27
C GLU A 75 1.30 29.68 -2.55
N PRO A 76 1.13 30.99 -2.81
CA PRO A 76 1.81 31.63 -3.92
C PRO A 76 3.33 31.68 -3.67
N LEU A 77 4.13 31.31 -4.67
CA LEU A 77 5.59 31.37 -4.58
C LEU A 77 6.14 32.79 -4.80
N SER A 78 5.41 33.63 -5.55
CA SER A 78 5.80 35.00 -5.84
C SER A 78 5.12 35.99 -4.89
N TYR A 79 5.87 36.48 -3.90
CA TYR A 79 5.41 37.48 -2.92
C TYR A 79 5.04 38.84 -3.52
N GLU A 80 5.42 39.10 -4.77
CA GLU A 80 5.15 40.37 -5.47
C GLU A 80 3.73 40.44 -6.08
N GLN A 81 3.00 39.32 -6.10
CA GLN A 81 1.64 39.26 -6.64
C GLN A 81 0.61 39.23 -5.51
N ASP A 82 -0.36 40.15 -5.53
CA ASP A 82 -1.51 40.20 -4.60
C ASP A 82 -2.51 39.07 -4.89
N LEU A 83 -2.06 37.80 -4.83
CA LEU A 83 -2.91 36.64 -5.04
C LEU A 83 -3.68 36.33 -3.75
N ARG A 84 -5.00 36.57 -3.78
CA ARG A 84 -5.89 36.27 -2.65
C ARG A 84 -6.50 34.89 -2.83
N LEU A 85 -5.75 33.87 -2.46
CA LEU A 85 -6.27 32.51 -2.36
C LEU A 85 -6.86 32.27 -0.97
N PRO A 86 -7.99 31.56 -0.88
CA PRO A 86 -8.42 31.04 0.40
C PRO A 86 -7.38 30.03 0.90
N ALA A 87 -6.93 30.19 2.16
CA ALA A 87 -6.07 29.20 2.81
C ALA A 87 -6.81 27.86 2.94
N ASP A 88 -6.08 26.76 3.09
CA ASP A 88 -6.57 25.39 3.36
C ASP A 88 -7.84 25.01 2.58
N GLN A 89 -7.65 24.43 1.40
CA GLN A 89 -8.74 24.00 0.54
C GLN A 89 -8.98 22.50 0.66
N THR A 90 -10.24 22.13 0.89
CA THR A 90 -10.65 20.72 0.85
C THR A 90 -11.14 20.36 -0.54
N VAL A 91 -10.68 19.25 -1.10
CA VAL A 91 -11.22 18.70 -2.34
C VAL A 91 -12.68 18.31 -2.12
N MET A 92 -13.57 18.91 -2.90
CA MET A 92 -15.01 18.69 -2.82
C MET A 92 -15.42 17.30 -3.33
N ALA A 93 -16.68 16.90 -3.08
CA ALA A 93 -17.23 15.61 -3.53
C ALA A 93 -17.28 15.44 -5.06
N ASP A 94 -17.31 16.55 -5.80
CA ASP A 94 -17.21 16.58 -7.27
C ASP A 94 -15.75 16.51 -7.77
N GLY A 95 -14.79 16.44 -6.85
CA GLY A 95 -13.37 16.40 -7.14
C GLY A 95 -12.75 17.77 -7.45
N THR A 96 -13.48 18.86 -7.20
CA THR A 96 -12.99 20.22 -7.45
C THR A 96 -12.46 20.91 -6.20
N ILE A 97 -11.62 21.93 -6.39
CA ILE A 97 -11.23 22.91 -5.39
C ILE A 97 -11.76 24.28 -5.79
N ASP A 98 -12.20 25.06 -4.80
CA ASP A 98 -12.58 26.46 -4.97
C ASP A 98 -11.38 27.39 -4.78
N LEU A 99 -11.01 28.10 -5.85
CA LEU A 99 -9.95 29.10 -5.85
C LEU A 99 -10.52 30.51 -5.64
N GLY A 100 -11.78 30.65 -5.20
CA GLY A 100 -12.45 31.92 -4.96
C GLY A 100 -12.65 32.71 -6.26
N PRO A 101 -12.04 33.90 -6.42
CA PRO A 101 -12.21 34.71 -7.63
C PRO A 101 -11.65 34.06 -8.91
N TYR A 102 -10.83 33.02 -8.78
CA TYR A 102 -10.24 32.29 -9.91
C TYR A 102 -11.05 31.04 -10.31
N GLY A 103 -12.24 30.86 -9.73
CA GLY A 103 -13.17 29.78 -10.09
C GLY A 103 -12.78 28.43 -9.48
N ARG A 104 -13.27 27.35 -10.10
CA ARG A 104 -13.08 25.97 -9.62
C ARG A 104 -12.26 25.14 -10.60
N VAL A 105 -11.44 24.23 -10.06
CA VAL A 105 -10.58 23.34 -10.84
C VAL A 105 -10.72 21.90 -10.36
N VAL A 106 -10.83 20.94 -11.28
CA VAL A 106 -10.91 19.51 -10.97
C VAL A 106 -9.50 18.98 -10.71
N VAL A 107 -9.24 18.52 -9.49
CA VAL A 107 -7.93 17.99 -9.07
C VAL A 107 -7.99 16.52 -8.63
N ALA A 108 -9.18 15.97 -8.40
CA ALA A 108 -9.31 14.58 -7.98
C ALA A 108 -8.71 13.60 -9.00
N GLY A 109 -7.99 12.60 -8.51
CA GLY A 109 -7.26 11.62 -9.32
C GLY A 109 -5.95 12.13 -9.92
N ARG A 110 -5.52 13.36 -9.60
CA ARG A 110 -4.21 13.92 -9.97
C ARG A 110 -3.23 13.77 -8.83
N ASP A 111 -1.94 13.67 -9.17
CA ASP A 111 -0.88 13.85 -8.17
C ASP A 111 -0.72 15.35 -7.82
N LEU A 112 0.14 15.65 -6.85
CA LEU A 112 0.36 17.03 -6.40
C LEU A 112 0.96 17.93 -7.49
N GLU A 113 1.91 17.40 -8.27
CA GLU A 113 2.60 18.14 -9.34
C GLU A 113 1.64 18.49 -10.50
N GLN A 114 0.78 17.54 -10.89
CA GLN A 114 -0.27 17.77 -11.88
C GLN A 114 -1.31 18.75 -11.35
N ALA A 115 -1.70 18.63 -10.07
CA ALA A 115 -2.65 19.55 -9.45
C ALA A 115 -2.12 20.98 -9.43
N GLU A 116 -0.85 21.17 -9.08
CA GLU A 116 -0.15 22.46 -9.13
C GLU A 116 -0.24 23.09 -10.52
N SER A 117 0.19 22.35 -11.55
CA SER A 117 0.13 22.84 -12.94
C SER A 117 -1.29 23.21 -13.40
N LEU A 118 -2.31 22.43 -13.00
CA LEU A 118 -3.71 22.72 -13.32
C LEU A 118 -4.22 23.99 -12.62
N ILE A 119 -3.84 24.19 -11.35
CA ILE A 119 -4.21 25.38 -10.57
C ILE A 119 -3.54 26.62 -11.18
N GLU A 120 -2.24 26.56 -11.49
CA GLU A 120 -1.52 27.66 -12.12
C GLU A 120 -2.14 28.06 -13.46
N HIS A 121 -2.45 27.07 -14.30
CA HIS A 121 -3.10 27.32 -15.58
C HIS A 121 -4.48 27.97 -15.40
N GLN A 122 -5.28 27.49 -14.45
CA GLN A 122 -6.60 28.03 -14.16
C GLN A 122 -6.51 29.49 -13.71
N ILE A 123 -5.67 29.81 -12.73
CA ILE A 123 -5.50 31.17 -12.20
C ILE A 123 -5.04 32.11 -13.31
N THR A 124 -4.03 31.70 -14.08
CA THR A 124 -3.50 32.49 -15.21
C THR A 124 -4.59 32.79 -16.25
N SER A 125 -5.40 31.79 -16.60
CA SER A 125 -6.49 31.96 -17.56
C SER A 125 -7.54 32.97 -17.08
N GLN A 126 -7.93 32.91 -15.79
CA GLN A 126 -8.95 33.78 -15.23
C GLN A 126 -8.46 35.21 -15.04
N MET A 127 -7.20 35.40 -14.63
CA MET A 127 -6.61 36.73 -14.51
C MET A 127 -6.56 37.46 -15.86
N ARG A 128 -6.28 36.74 -16.96
CA ARG A 128 -6.35 37.31 -18.31
C ARG A 128 -7.75 37.75 -18.70
N VAL A 129 -8.76 36.92 -18.44
CA VAL A 129 -10.17 37.26 -18.71
C VAL A 129 -10.62 38.48 -17.90
N GLN A 130 -10.29 38.52 -16.60
CA GLN A 130 -10.63 39.65 -15.73
C GLN A 130 -9.93 40.95 -16.17
N ARG A 131 -8.64 40.90 -16.51
CA ARG A 131 -7.92 42.07 -17.04
C ARG A 131 -8.51 42.56 -18.35
N ALA A 132 -8.86 41.66 -19.27
CA ALA A 132 -9.50 42.03 -20.53
C ALA A 132 -10.87 42.69 -20.31
N ALA A 133 -11.69 42.15 -19.41
CA ALA A 133 -12.99 42.72 -19.06
C ALA A 133 -12.86 44.12 -18.41
N CYS A 134 -11.90 44.30 -17.50
CA CYS A 134 -11.62 45.61 -16.91
C CYS A 134 -11.11 46.62 -17.95
N ARG A 135 -10.27 46.19 -18.89
CA ARG A 135 -9.77 47.05 -20.00
C ARG A 135 -10.90 47.55 -20.89
N GLU A 136 -11.88 46.70 -21.18
CA GLU A 136 -13.07 47.08 -21.95
C GLU A 136 -13.93 48.12 -21.22
N LEU A 137 -14.06 48.00 -19.89
CA LEU A 137 -14.82 48.93 -19.05
C LEU A 137 -14.11 50.27 -18.81
N ALA A 138 -12.78 50.28 -18.81
CA ALA A 138 -11.98 51.46 -18.48
C ALA A 138 -12.00 52.56 -19.56
N GLY A 139 -12.40 52.24 -20.80
CA GLY A 139 -12.43 53.19 -21.91
C GLY A 139 -11.03 53.68 -22.34
N ASP A 140 -10.96 54.27 -23.54
CA ASP A 140 -9.75 54.69 -24.27
C ASP A 140 -8.96 55.88 -23.64
N GLU A 141 -9.04 56.11 -22.33
CA GLU A 141 -8.42 57.28 -21.68
C GLU A 141 -7.20 56.94 -20.81
N PHE A 142 -6.36 55.99 -21.23
CA PHE A 142 -5.02 55.80 -20.68
C PHE A 142 -4.00 55.39 -21.76
N ASP A 143 -3.61 56.35 -22.58
CA ASP A 143 -2.36 56.31 -23.32
C ASP A 143 -1.19 56.67 -22.38
N LYS A 144 -0.39 55.67 -21.99
CA LYS A 144 1.10 55.66 -22.06
C LYS A 144 1.72 54.67 -21.08
N GLU A 145 2.66 53.90 -21.64
CA GLU A 145 3.51 52.90 -20.99
C GLU A 145 2.77 51.68 -20.37
N ASP A 146 2.14 50.88 -21.24
CA ASP A 146 2.11 49.42 -21.08
C ASP A 146 3.55 48.88 -21.22
N ILE A 147 4.44 49.22 -20.29
CA ILE A 147 5.54 48.33 -19.94
C ILE A 147 4.90 47.28 -19.06
N LEU A 148 4.18 46.32 -19.66
CA LEU A 148 4.06 45.03 -19.01
C LEU A 148 5.51 44.51 -18.96
N PRO A 149 6.16 44.44 -17.78
CA PRO A 149 7.44 43.77 -17.70
C PRO A 149 7.23 42.38 -18.28
N ALA A 150 8.19 41.92 -19.09
CA ALA A 150 8.14 40.63 -19.79
C ALA A 150 8.06 39.39 -18.84
N ASN A 151 7.85 39.62 -17.55
CA ASN A 151 7.64 38.63 -16.50
C ASN A 151 6.20 38.65 -15.91
N CYS A 152 5.28 39.42 -16.48
CA CYS A 152 3.86 39.40 -16.13
C CYS A 152 3.18 38.18 -16.75
N ASP A 153 3.13 37.06 -16.03
CA ASP A 153 2.03 36.07 -16.03
C ASP A 153 2.47 34.68 -15.54
N SER A 154 3.75 34.46 -15.21
CA SER A 154 4.15 33.22 -14.53
C SER A 154 3.75 33.29 -13.06
N ILE A 155 2.52 32.86 -12.79
CA ILE A 155 2.05 32.60 -11.43
C ILE A 155 2.57 31.23 -11.06
N ALA A 156 3.44 31.18 -10.07
CA ALA A 156 3.92 29.93 -9.50
C ALA A 156 3.22 29.72 -8.16
N VAL A 157 2.62 28.55 -7.95
CA VAL A 157 1.97 28.17 -6.69
C VAL A 157 2.60 26.91 -6.15
N ASN A 158 2.65 26.76 -4.83
CA ASN A 158 3.06 25.53 -4.18
C ASN A 158 1.84 24.85 -3.58
N VAL A 159 1.61 23.59 -3.95
CA VAL A 159 0.50 22.79 -3.41
C VAL A 159 1.02 21.76 -2.44
N ARG A 160 0.58 21.84 -1.19
CA ARG A 160 1.00 20.93 -0.12
C ARG A 160 -0.18 20.17 0.43
N LEU A 161 -0.06 18.85 0.51
CA LEU A 161 -1.06 18.01 1.19
C LEU A 161 -0.92 18.19 2.70
N LEU A 162 -1.98 18.60 3.37
CA LEU A 162 -2.02 18.75 4.83
C LEU A 162 -2.49 17.47 5.51
N GLU A 163 -3.67 16.99 5.13
CA GLU A 163 -4.31 15.84 5.75
C GLU A 163 -4.74 14.84 4.66
N PRO A 164 -3.99 13.74 4.44
CA PRO A 164 -4.42 12.69 3.53
C PRO A 164 -5.65 11.95 4.11
N VAL A 165 -6.62 11.64 3.27
CA VAL A 165 -7.83 10.87 3.65
C VAL A 165 -7.52 9.38 3.86
N HIS A 166 -6.29 8.92 3.62
CA HIS A 166 -5.90 7.54 3.86
C HIS A 166 -6.16 7.10 5.29
N ARG A 167 -6.94 6.03 5.41
CA ARG A 167 -7.35 5.45 6.70
C ARG A 167 -7.18 3.94 6.68
N PHE A 168 -6.94 3.38 7.85
CA PHE A 168 -7.12 1.96 8.12
C PHE A 168 -8.21 1.79 9.18
N TYR A 169 -8.79 0.60 9.26
CA TYR A 169 -9.89 0.30 10.15
C TYR A 169 -9.48 -0.77 11.16
N VAL A 170 -9.75 -0.54 12.44
CA VAL A 170 -9.57 -1.53 13.50
C VAL A 170 -10.93 -1.85 14.09
N LEU A 171 -11.31 -3.13 14.01
CA LEU A 171 -12.66 -3.60 14.31
C LEU A 171 -12.62 -4.82 15.24
N GLY A 172 -13.72 -5.02 15.96
CA GLY A 172 -13.90 -6.15 16.86
C GLY A 172 -13.44 -5.85 18.29
N GLU A 173 -12.81 -6.82 18.94
CA GLU A 173 -12.48 -6.78 20.37
C GLU A 173 -11.21 -5.96 20.68
N VAL A 174 -11.32 -4.65 20.49
CA VAL A 174 -10.32 -3.64 20.90
C VAL A 174 -10.97 -2.58 21.77
N ASN A 175 -10.17 -1.84 22.55
CA ASN A 175 -10.71 -0.84 23.46
C ASN A 175 -11.43 0.30 22.73
N ASN A 176 -10.89 0.76 21.60
CA ASN A 176 -11.46 1.80 20.76
C ASN A 176 -11.55 1.33 19.29
N PRO A 177 -12.61 0.63 18.87
CA PRO A 177 -12.79 0.27 17.46
C PRO A 177 -13.12 1.52 16.64
N GLY A 178 -12.56 1.63 15.44
CA GLY A 178 -12.74 2.83 14.61
C GLY A 178 -11.84 2.91 13.39
N ALA A 179 -11.92 4.06 12.70
CA ALA A 179 -11.06 4.41 11.59
C ALA A 179 -9.91 5.30 12.09
N TYR A 180 -8.71 5.05 11.61
CA TYR A 180 -7.48 5.72 12.02
C TYR A 180 -6.74 6.27 10.80
N PRO A 181 -6.08 7.44 10.90
CA PRO A 181 -5.30 8.00 9.80
C PRO A 181 -4.07 7.14 9.51
N LEU A 182 -3.67 7.06 8.24
CA LEU A 182 -2.51 6.31 7.78
C LEU A 182 -1.46 7.27 7.18
N ALA A 183 -0.30 7.38 7.80
CA ALA A 183 0.85 8.11 7.27
C ALA A 183 1.72 7.27 6.33
N GLY A 184 1.61 5.93 6.39
CA GLY A 184 2.19 4.98 5.44
C GLY A 184 3.34 4.14 5.98
N TYR A 185 3.71 4.29 7.25
CA TYR A 185 4.75 3.49 7.91
C TYR A 185 4.21 2.61 9.04
N GLU A 186 2.92 2.72 9.34
CA GLU A 186 2.24 2.00 10.39
C GLU A 186 2.19 0.50 10.11
N THR A 187 2.27 -0.28 11.17
CA THR A 187 2.17 -1.73 11.16
C THR A 187 0.90 -2.21 11.86
N VAL A 188 0.58 -3.49 11.73
CA VAL A 188 -0.57 -4.10 12.43
C VAL A 188 -0.49 -3.88 13.95
N LEU A 189 0.72 -3.97 14.54
CA LEU A 189 0.91 -3.67 15.96
C LEU A 189 0.57 -2.21 16.29
N ASP A 190 1.05 -1.26 15.47
CA ASP A 190 0.77 0.17 15.66
C ASP A 190 -0.73 0.45 15.63
N ALA A 191 -1.47 -0.20 14.72
CA ALA A 191 -2.93 -0.12 14.66
C ALA A 191 -3.62 -0.62 15.93
N ILE A 192 -3.20 -1.78 16.45
CA ILE A 192 -3.78 -2.33 17.69
C ILE A 192 -3.49 -1.41 18.88
N VAL A 193 -2.28 -0.84 18.96
CA VAL A 193 -1.89 0.10 20.02
C VAL A 193 -2.66 1.41 19.89
N ALA A 194 -2.82 1.96 18.68
CA ALA A 194 -3.62 3.15 18.41
C ALA A 194 -5.09 2.94 18.82
N ALA A 195 -5.62 1.73 18.65
CA ALA A 195 -6.94 1.33 19.13
C ALA A 195 -7.04 1.11 20.65
N GLY A 196 -5.99 1.42 21.41
CA GLY A 196 -5.93 1.27 22.86
C GLY A 196 -5.62 -0.15 23.33
N GLY A 197 -5.22 -1.06 22.43
CA GLY A 197 -4.96 -2.46 22.74
C GLY A 197 -6.18 -3.36 22.66
N LEU A 198 -5.95 -4.65 22.89
CA LEU A 198 -6.98 -5.69 22.91
C LEU A 198 -7.83 -5.60 24.19
N THR A 199 -9.11 -5.96 24.11
CA THR A 199 -9.97 -6.12 25.30
C THR A 199 -9.65 -7.41 26.05
N SER A 200 -10.18 -7.59 27.26
CA SER A 200 -10.06 -8.86 28.01
C SER A 200 -10.75 -10.04 27.33
N SER A 201 -11.74 -9.76 26.48
CA SER A 201 -12.53 -10.75 25.75
C SER A 201 -11.97 -11.06 24.36
N ALA A 202 -10.93 -10.35 23.92
CA ALA A 202 -10.28 -10.56 22.65
C ALA A 202 -9.54 -11.91 22.59
N ASP A 203 -9.60 -12.57 21.44
CA ASP A 203 -8.80 -13.75 21.16
C ASP A 203 -7.52 -13.36 20.41
N PRO A 204 -6.33 -13.43 21.06
CA PRO A 204 -5.06 -13.08 20.43
C PRO A 204 -4.63 -14.05 19.32
N CYS A 205 -5.31 -15.19 19.17
CA CYS A 205 -5.11 -16.15 18.10
C CYS A 205 -6.05 -15.95 16.91
N GLN A 206 -7.09 -15.14 17.03
CA GLN A 206 -8.08 -14.90 15.97
C GLN A 206 -8.05 -13.44 15.54
N ILE A 207 -6.89 -13.03 15.03
CA ILE A 207 -6.68 -11.70 14.46
C ILE A 207 -6.33 -11.86 12.98
N LEU A 208 -7.03 -11.09 12.14
CA LEU A 208 -6.80 -11.07 10.70
C LEU A 208 -6.65 -9.63 10.19
N LEU A 209 -5.82 -9.49 9.16
CA LEU A 209 -5.71 -8.30 8.34
C LEU A 209 -6.37 -8.62 6.99
N SER A 210 -7.46 -7.93 6.68
CA SER A 210 -8.14 -8.02 5.39
C SER A 210 -7.76 -6.82 4.53
N ARG A 211 -7.16 -7.09 3.37
CA ARG A 211 -6.82 -6.09 2.37
C ARG A 211 -7.90 -6.05 1.30
N PRO A 212 -8.48 -4.88 0.99
CA PRO A 212 -9.44 -4.77 -0.10
C PRO A 212 -8.77 -5.11 -1.44
N THR A 213 -9.46 -5.91 -2.25
CA THR A 213 -9.09 -6.26 -3.61
C THR A 213 -10.26 -5.97 -4.53
N ASP A 214 -10.01 -5.90 -5.83
CA ASP A 214 -11.08 -5.66 -6.80
C ASP A 214 -12.11 -6.79 -6.81
N PRO A 215 -13.36 -6.51 -7.20
CA PRO A 215 -14.38 -7.54 -7.29
C PRO A 215 -13.93 -8.67 -8.22
N CYS A 216 -14.15 -9.91 -7.79
CA CYS A 216 -13.73 -11.15 -8.46
C CYS A 216 -12.23 -11.48 -8.43
N GLU A 217 -11.40 -10.69 -7.74
CA GLU A 217 -10.02 -11.07 -7.47
C GLU A 217 -9.88 -11.96 -6.23
N CYS A 218 -8.71 -12.59 -6.08
CA CYS A 218 -8.37 -13.39 -4.91
C CYS A 218 -8.35 -12.51 -3.64
N ARG A 219 -9.23 -12.80 -2.69
CA ARG A 219 -9.27 -12.10 -1.40
C ARG A 219 -7.95 -12.27 -0.65
N VAL A 220 -7.35 -11.16 -0.23
CA VAL A 220 -6.12 -11.16 0.57
C VAL A 220 -6.49 -11.02 2.05
N THR A 221 -6.40 -12.12 2.78
CA THR A 221 -6.59 -12.16 4.24
C THR A 221 -5.34 -12.73 4.88
N LEU A 222 -4.73 -11.97 5.78
CA LEU A 222 -3.43 -12.27 6.36
C LEU A 222 -3.59 -12.59 7.86
N PRO A 223 -3.07 -13.73 8.34
CA PRO A 223 -3.11 -14.09 9.75
C PRO A 223 -2.13 -13.23 10.55
N VAL A 224 -2.56 -12.76 11.72
CA VAL A 224 -1.72 -11.98 12.63
C VAL A 224 -1.44 -12.79 13.89
N CYS A 225 -0.16 -13.02 14.20
CA CYS A 225 0.29 -13.76 15.36
C CYS A 225 0.69 -12.82 16.49
N TYR A 226 -0.30 -12.18 17.12
CA TYR A 226 -0.10 -11.08 18.08
C TYR A 226 0.88 -11.40 19.21
N ARG A 227 0.78 -12.59 19.81
CA ARG A 227 1.68 -12.99 20.90
C ARG A 227 3.13 -13.12 20.46
N GLU A 228 3.37 -13.58 19.24
CA GLU A 228 4.73 -13.71 18.76
C GLU A 228 5.33 -12.32 18.49
N ILE A 229 4.53 -11.38 18.00
CA ILE A 229 4.93 -9.99 17.81
C ILE A 229 5.30 -9.35 19.16
N VAL A 230 4.40 -9.41 20.15
CA VAL A 230 4.53 -8.67 21.42
C VAL A 230 5.48 -9.34 22.42
N GLN A 231 5.43 -10.67 22.55
CA GLN A 231 6.18 -11.39 23.59
C GLN A 231 7.49 -12.00 23.07
N LEU A 232 7.53 -12.41 21.80
CA LEU A 232 8.69 -13.12 21.22
C LEU A 232 9.50 -12.23 20.26
N GLY A 233 9.04 -11.02 19.94
CA GLY A 233 9.70 -10.13 18.99
C GLY A 233 9.68 -10.65 17.55
N ASN A 234 8.78 -11.59 17.23
CA ASN A 234 8.65 -12.13 15.89
C ASN A 234 7.80 -11.19 15.02
N THR A 235 8.47 -10.40 14.18
CA THR A 235 7.83 -9.44 13.28
C THR A 235 7.27 -10.07 11.99
N ALA A 236 7.27 -11.41 11.85
CA ALA A 236 6.90 -12.07 10.60
C ALA A 236 5.44 -11.82 10.18
N SER A 237 4.54 -11.66 11.15
CA SER A 237 3.14 -11.32 10.91
C SER A 237 2.80 -9.86 11.24
N ASN A 238 3.82 -9.03 11.52
CA ASN A 238 3.65 -7.59 11.72
C ASN A 238 3.77 -6.86 10.38
N TYR A 239 2.71 -6.93 9.58
CA TYR A 239 2.65 -6.35 8.24
C TYR A 239 2.60 -4.82 8.29
N GLN A 240 3.17 -4.18 7.27
CA GLN A 240 2.93 -2.76 7.01
C GLN A 240 1.50 -2.59 6.47
N LEU A 241 0.77 -1.63 7.04
CA LEU A 241 -0.60 -1.33 6.65
C LEU A 241 -0.63 -0.54 5.34
N GLN A 242 -1.67 -0.79 4.56
CA GLN A 242 -1.97 -0.09 3.33
C GLN A 242 -3.30 0.68 3.45
N PRO A 243 -3.54 1.68 2.56
CA PRO A 243 -4.79 2.42 2.56
C PRO A 243 -6.00 1.46 2.49
N ASN A 244 -6.99 1.69 3.34
CA ASN A 244 -8.22 0.92 3.45
C ASN A 244 -8.09 -0.51 3.99
N ASP A 245 -6.93 -0.89 4.52
CA ASP A 245 -6.75 -2.16 5.24
C ASP A 245 -7.66 -2.23 6.48
N ARG A 246 -8.11 -3.44 6.80
CA ARG A 246 -9.02 -3.73 7.92
C ARG A 246 -8.42 -4.77 8.85
N VAL A 247 -8.12 -4.38 10.07
CA VAL A 247 -7.68 -5.29 11.13
C VAL A 247 -8.90 -5.69 11.95
N PHE A 248 -9.22 -6.98 11.95
CA PHE A 248 -10.35 -7.53 12.70
C PHE A 248 -9.86 -8.45 13.80
N ILE A 249 -10.34 -8.21 15.02
CA ILE A 249 -10.00 -8.96 16.22
C ILE A 249 -11.26 -9.68 16.69
N ALA A 250 -11.24 -11.01 16.71
CA ALA A 250 -12.37 -11.80 17.19
C ALA A 250 -12.44 -11.84 18.72
N SER A 251 -13.64 -12.07 19.24
CA SER A 251 -13.90 -12.44 20.62
C SER A 251 -13.59 -13.91 20.88
N ARG A 252 -13.17 -14.21 22.11
CA ARG A 252 -13.01 -15.57 22.60
C ARG A 252 -14.37 -16.26 22.64
N SER A 253 -14.41 -17.54 22.29
CA SER A 253 -15.62 -18.33 22.48
C SER A 253 -15.84 -18.61 23.98
N CYS A 254 -17.10 -18.83 24.37
CA CYS A 254 -17.45 -19.22 25.75
C CYS A 254 -16.67 -20.47 26.21
N MET A 255 -16.42 -21.42 25.29
CA MET A 255 -15.63 -22.61 25.60
C MET A 255 -14.15 -22.28 25.82
N ASP A 256 -13.60 -21.30 25.12
CA ASP A 256 -12.21 -20.84 25.29
C ASP A 256 -12.00 -20.06 26.60
N GLU A 257 -13.04 -19.40 27.12
CA GLU A 257 -13.00 -18.77 28.44
C GLU A 257 -12.97 -19.82 29.56
N ILE A 258 -13.79 -20.86 29.45
CA ILE A 258 -13.83 -21.96 30.42
C ILE A 258 -12.53 -22.79 30.37
N LEU A 259 -11.97 -22.99 29.17
CA LEU A 259 -10.70 -23.70 28.95
C LEU A 259 -9.49 -22.77 29.09
N PHE A 260 -9.42 -21.98 30.17
CA PHE A 260 -8.35 -21.00 30.40
C PHE A 260 -6.93 -21.61 30.32
N TRP A 261 -6.74 -22.89 30.65
CA TRP A 261 -5.46 -23.60 30.51
C TRP A 261 -4.97 -23.75 29.06
N LYS A 262 -5.86 -23.62 28.06
CA LYS A 262 -5.48 -23.58 26.64
C LYS A 262 -5.03 -22.18 26.23
N ALA A 263 -5.42 -21.16 26.99
CA ALA A 263 -5.11 -19.79 26.68
C ALA A 263 -3.61 -19.53 26.67
N ASP A 264 -2.75 -20.29 27.37
CA ASP A 264 -1.30 -20.01 27.41
C ASP A 264 -0.51 -20.57 26.21
N LYS A 265 -1.15 -21.34 25.32
CA LYS A 265 -0.44 -21.94 24.18
C LYS A 265 -0.28 -20.93 23.03
N PRO A 266 0.86 -20.94 22.32
CA PRO A 266 0.96 -20.22 21.05
C PRO A 266 -0.03 -20.82 20.05
N CYS A 267 -0.58 -19.96 19.19
CA CYS A 267 -1.54 -20.40 18.18
C CYS A 267 -0.86 -21.41 17.25
N ALA A 268 -1.51 -22.52 16.95
CA ALA A 268 -0.91 -23.61 16.16
C ALA A 268 -0.40 -23.15 14.78
N ARG A 269 -0.99 -22.09 14.22
CA ARG A 269 -0.60 -21.49 12.93
C ARG A 269 0.69 -20.67 12.98
N CYS A 270 1.11 -20.23 14.17
CA CYS A 270 2.20 -19.28 14.34
C CYS A 270 3.56 -19.98 14.57
N SER A 271 3.55 -21.24 14.99
CA SER A 271 4.78 -22.03 15.14
C SER A 271 5.43 -22.32 13.78
N GLY A 272 6.58 -21.72 13.47
CA GLY A 272 7.33 -22.16 12.29
C GLY A 272 8.64 -21.47 11.98
N CYS A 273 8.71 -20.14 11.99
CA CYS A 273 9.82 -19.47 11.32
C CYS A 273 10.90 -18.91 12.27
N ASN A 274 10.54 -18.47 13.48
CA ASN A 274 11.47 -17.80 14.39
C ASN A 274 11.57 -18.57 15.71
N GLN A 275 12.62 -19.39 15.83
CA GLN A 275 12.96 -20.07 17.07
C GLN A 275 13.86 -19.17 17.94
N PRO A 276 13.76 -19.24 19.28
CA PRO A 276 14.62 -18.46 20.15
C PRO A 276 16.09 -18.79 19.90
N CYS A 277 16.92 -17.77 19.78
CA CYS A 277 18.36 -17.95 19.68
C CYS A 277 18.89 -18.56 20.98
N ARG A 278 19.51 -19.73 20.89
CA ARG A 278 20.07 -20.43 22.07
C ARG A 278 21.21 -19.64 22.74
N ASN A 279 21.91 -18.79 21.99
CA ASN A 279 22.86 -17.83 22.51
C ASN A 279 22.72 -16.50 21.73
N PRO A 280 22.14 -15.44 22.33
CA PRO A 280 21.90 -14.17 21.64
C PRO A 280 23.19 -13.40 21.31
N GLU A 281 24.28 -13.59 22.06
CA GLU A 281 25.55 -12.91 21.82
C GLU A 281 26.22 -13.38 20.52
N ASN A 282 25.96 -14.62 20.12
CA ASN A 282 26.49 -15.24 18.90
C ASN A 282 25.50 -15.18 17.73
N ALA A 283 24.28 -14.67 17.95
CA ALA A 283 23.35 -14.41 16.86
C ALA A 283 23.93 -13.25 16.07
N GLY A 284 24.53 -13.54 14.91
CA GLY A 284 25.26 -12.57 14.12
C GLY A 284 24.45 -11.30 13.92
N TYR A 285 24.77 -10.26 14.69
CA TYR A 285 24.28 -8.92 14.47
C TYR A 285 24.85 -8.50 13.13
N LYS A 286 24.02 -8.51 12.08
CA LYS A 286 24.34 -7.74 10.89
C LYS A 286 24.11 -6.29 11.31
N PRO A 287 25.16 -5.50 11.58
CA PRO A 287 24.95 -4.08 11.76
C PRO A 287 24.16 -3.60 10.56
N MET A 288 23.13 -2.79 10.80
CA MET A 288 22.51 -2.05 9.71
C MET A 288 23.63 -1.47 8.88
N ALA A 289 23.66 -1.80 7.58
CA ALA A 289 24.70 -1.32 6.69
C ALA A 289 24.82 0.18 6.94
N MET A 290 26.01 0.65 7.33
CA MET A 290 26.20 2.07 7.54
C MET A 290 25.75 2.75 6.27
N ILE A 291 24.71 3.58 6.38
CA ILE A 291 24.29 4.43 5.29
C ILE A 291 25.48 5.38 5.10
N GLU A 292 26.31 5.09 4.10
CA GLU A 292 27.28 6.08 3.62
C GLU A 292 26.47 7.34 3.34
N ASN A 293 26.86 8.45 3.98
CA ASN A 293 26.17 9.73 3.91
C ASN A 293 25.86 10.11 2.45
N THR A 294 24.68 9.74 1.97
CA THR A 294 24.15 10.23 0.70
C THR A 294 23.50 11.56 0.99
N MET A 295 24.33 12.60 1.15
CA MET A 295 23.85 13.96 0.94
C MET A 295 23.37 14.01 -0.51
N ILE A 296 22.05 13.96 -0.71
CA ILE A 296 21.41 14.25 -1.99
C ILE A 296 21.31 15.78 -2.04
N PRO A 297 22.10 16.47 -2.90
CA PRO A 297 21.98 17.91 -3.03
C PRO A 297 20.60 18.29 -3.60
N PRO A 298 20.03 19.43 -3.19
CA PRO A 298 18.77 19.89 -3.76
C PRO A 298 18.92 20.07 -5.28
N GLY A 299 18.03 19.43 -6.05
CA GLY A 299 18.00 19.52 -7.53
C GLY A 299 18.60 18.33 -8.29
N SER A 300 19.12 17.29 -7.64
CA SER A 300 19.58 16.09 -8.35
C SER A 300 18.41 15.12 -8.63
N VAL A 301 17.96 15.05 -9.88
CA VAL A 301 17.09 13.98 -10.37
C VAL A 301 17.94 12.71 -10.50
N GLY A 302 18.02 11.92 -9.44
CA GLY A 302 18.81 10.69 -9.43
C GLY A 302 18.17 9.61 -10.31
N MET A 303 18.83 9.24 -11.41
CA MET A 303 18.52 8.00 -12.13
C MET A 303 18.84 6.81 -11.22
N THR A 304 17.83 6.23 -10.57
CA THR A 304 18.00 5.01 -9.77
C THR A 304 18.23 3.84 -10.71
N SER A 305 19.49 3.41 -10.82
CA SER A 305 19.82 2.08 -11.35
C SER A 305 19.55 1.05 -10.26
N PRO A 306 18.90 -0.09 -10.54
CA PRO A 306 18.78 -1.15 -9.54
C PRO A 306 20.17 -1.68 -9.16
N PRO A 307 20.40 -2.08 -7.89
CA PRO A 307 21.70 -2.53 -7.45
C PRO A 307 22.09 -3.83 -8.17
N LYS A 308 23.26 -3.83 -8.80
CA LYS A 308 23.88 -5.06 -9.31
C LYS A 308 24.23 -5.96 -8.13
N ASP A 309 23.69 -7.18 -8.14
CA ASP A 309 24.05 -8.25 -7.21
C ASP A 309 25.58 -8.44 -7.18
N THR A 310 26.20 -8.06 -6.07
CA THR A 310 27.59 -8.41 -5.78
C THR A 310 27.60 -9.81 -5.17
N ALA A 311 27.75 -10.80 -6.05
CA ALA A 311 28.06 -12.18 -5.67
C ALA A 311 29.35 -12.21 -4.83
N THR A 312 29.20 -12.30 -3.51
CA THR A 312 30.32 -12.57 -2.60
C THR A 312 30.53 -14.08 -2.53
N THR A 313 31.55 -14.54 -3.24
CA THR A 313 32.15 -15.86 -3.22
C THR A 313 32.52 -16.28 -1.79
N SER A 314 31.70 -17.11 -1.14
CA SER A 314 32.12 -17.85 0.05
C SER A 314 32.90 -19.09 -0.37
N ARG A 315 34.23 -19.05 -0.23
CA ARG A 315 35.11 -20.21 -0.29
C ARG A 315 34.79 -21.18 0.86
N SER A 316 34.40 -22.40 0.53
CA SER A 316 34.43 -23.55 1.45
C SER A 316 35.86 -24.06 1.62
N PRO A 317 36.29 -24.53 2.80
CA PRO A 317 37.52 -25.30 2.94
C PRO A 317 37.26 -26.80 2.66
N THR A 318 38.09 -27.36 1.77
CA THR A 318 38.44 -28.79 1.58
C THR A 318 38.86 -29.46 2.90
N ALA A 319 38.80 -30.77 3.19
CA ALA A 319 38.50 -32.09 2.58
C ALA A 319 38.55 -33.14 3.78
N PRO A 320 38.46 -34.49 3.66
CA PRO A 320 38.46 -35.37 2.48
C PRO A 320 37.43 -36.53 2.45
N SER A 321 37.46 -37.21 1.31
CA SER A 321 36.71 -38.40 0.86
C SER A 321 36.80 -39.64 1.76
N ALA A 322 35.66 -40.35 1.91
CA ALA A 322 35.59 -41.81 1.95
C ALA A 322 34.18 -42.29 1.54
N ASN A 323 34.15 -43.32 0.68
CA ASN A 323 32.99 -44.07 0.17
C ASN A 323 32.06 -44.59 1.26
N GLU A 324 30.75 -44.71 0.96
CA GLU A 324 30.07 -46.02 0.88
C GLU A 324 28.59 -45.89 0.42
N GLN A 325 28.14 -46.97 -0.22
CA GLN A 325 26.89 -47.14 -0.95
C GLN A 325 25.58 -47.00 -0.16
N SER A 326 24.52 -46.75 -0.95
CA SER A 326 23.15 -47.30 -0.88
C SER A 326 22.03 -46.42 -0.29
N THR A 327 21.12 -46.01 -1.19
CA THR A 327 19.70 -45.80 -0.89
C THR A 327 18.86 -46.42 -2.01
N PRO A 328 17.78 -47.17 -1.70
CA PRO A 328 16.93 -47.80 -2.69
C PRO A 328 15.83 -46.87 -3.21
N ALA A 329 15.33 -47.20 -4.40
CA ALA A 329 14.26 -46.52 -5.11
C ALA A 329 12.86 -46.80 -4.54
N VAL A 330 12.00 -45.77 -4.53
CA VAL A 330 10.54 -45.81 -4.38
C VAL A 330 10.00 -44.77 -5.38
N ARG A 331 9.65 -45.15 -6.61
CA ARG A 331 8.31 -45.47 -7.15
C ARG A 331 7.26 -44.36 -7.02
N ASP A 332 7.15 -43.54 -8.07
CA ASP A 332 5.94 -42.80 -8.45
C ASP A 332 5.09 -43.65 -9.43
N PRO A 333 3.75 -43.67 -9.30
CA PRO A 333 2.89 -44.29 -10.31
C PRO A 333 2.33 -43.27 -11.32
N ASP A 334 2.65 -43.55 -12.58
CA ASP A 334 1.73 -43.69 -13.71
C ASP A 334 0.84 -42.51 -14.13
N SER A 335 1.22 -41.90 -15.26
CA SER A 335 0.36 -41.03 -16.08
C SER A 335 0.23 -41.64 -17.48
N THR A 336 -0.59 -42.67 -17.62
CA THR A 336 -1.00 -43.19 -18.93
C THR A 336 -2.38 -43.80 -18.85
N GLU A 337 -3.43 -42.99 -19.03
CA GLU A 337 -4.74 -43.41 -19.59
C GLU A 337 -5.76 -42.24 -19.58
N ARG A 338 -5.81 -41.49 -20.69
CA ARG A 338 -7.04 -41.09 -21.40
C ARG A 338 -6.74 -40.09 -22.51
N LYS A 339 -6.24 -40.63 -23.62
CA LYS A 339 -6.74 -40.21 -24.93
C LYS A 339 -8.00 -41.04 -25.20
N GLU A 340 -8.93 -40.42 -25.92
CA GLU A 340 -10.25 -40.93 -26.30
C GLU A 340 -11.33 -40.70 -25.24
N MET A 341 -11.96 -39.54 -25.31
CA MET A 341 -13.40 -39.43 -25.57
C MET A 341 -13.78 -37.96 -25.76
N LEU A 342 -14.64 -37.73 -26.75
CA LEU A 342 -15.31 -36.46 -27.13
C LEU A 342 -14.49 -35.49 -27.97
N GLY A 343 -14.47 -35.80 -29.26
CA GLY A 343 -14.60 -34.77 -30.27
C GLY A 343 -16.06 -34.34 -30.45
N ASP A 344 -16.19 -33.34 -31.32
CA ASP A 344 -17.36 -32.86 -32.05
C ASP A 344 -18.01 -31.58 -31.52
N TRP A 345 -18.31 -30.66 -32.47
CA TRP A 345 -18.85 -29.30 -32.36
C TRP A 345 -17.86 -28.13 -32.31
N LEU A 346 -17.30 -27.78 -33.48
CA LEU A 346 -17.63 -26.53 -34.21
C LEU A 346 -16.77 -26.42 -35.48
N GLN A 347 -17.35 -26.87 -36.58
CA GLN A 347 -16.95 -26.50 -37.93
C GLN A 347 -17.56 -25.13 -38.29
N SER A 348 -16.71 -24.15 -38.60
CA SER A 348 -16.89 -23.26 -39.75
C SER A 348 -15.66 -22.35 -39.98
N GLY A 349 -14.88 -22.70 -41.02
CA GLY A 349 -14.05 -21.88 -41.93
C GLY A 349 -13.15 -20.74 -41.42
N PRO A 350 -11.96 -20.57 -42.04
CA PRO A 350 -11.98 -19.82 -43.29
C PRO A 350 -11.22 -20.48 -44.45
N GLY A 351 -11.71 -20.19 -45.66
CA GLY A 351 -11.23 -20.71 -46.92
C GLY A 351 -9.98 -20.02 -47.47
N THR A 352 -9.25 -20.85 -48.21
CA THR A 352 -7.99 -20.75 -48.94
C THR A 352 -8.07 -20.01 -50.31
N ILE A 353 -7.08 -19.18 -50.71
CA ILE A 353 -6.07 -19.37 -51.82
C ILE A 353 -6.52 -18.84 -53.23
N PRO A 354 -5.67 -18.35 -54.20
CA PRO A 354 -4.33 -17.72 -54.20
C PRO A 354 -4.12 -16.64 -55.35
N PRO A 355 -2.98 -16.53 -56.11
CA PRO A 355 -2.44 -15.21 -56.52
C PRO A 355 -2.61 -14.87 -58.02
N ASP A 356 -2.43 -13.60 -58.38
CA ASP A 356 -1.85 -13.23 -59.68
C ASP A 356 -1.45 -11.75 -59.71
N GLY A 357 -0.37 -11.46 -60.44
CA GLY A 357 0.36 -10.20 -60.43
C GLY A 357 -0.21 -9.07 -61.27
N GLY A 358 0.53 -7.95 -61.26
CA GLY A 358 0.38 -6.84 -62.19
C GLY A 358 0.27 -5.46 -61.53
N SER A 359 1.41 -4.79 -61.36
CA SER A 359 1.58 -3.33 -61.26
C SER A 359 0.87 -2.58 -62.42
N PRO A 360 0.60 -1.25 -62.38
CA PRO A 360 1.59 -0.23 -61.98
C PRO A 360 1.13 1.13 -61.37
N HIS A 361 2.15 1.86 -60.89
CA HIS A 361 2.30 3.33 -60.72
C HIS A 361 1.39 4.11 -59.77
N SER A 362 1.98 4.70 -58.71
CA SER A 362 2.30 6.14 -58.67
C SER A 362 3.05 6.49 -57.39
N ASP A 363 4.13 7.25 -57.57
CA ASP A 363 5.08 7.74 -56.59
C ASP A 363 4.50 8.91 -55.76
N ALA A 364 4.84 8.96 -54.46
CA ALA A 364 4.80 10.18 -53.65
C ALA A 364 5.60 9.99 -52.34
N ASP A 365 6.92 10.06 -52.46
CA ASP A 365 7.84 10.11 -51.32
C ASP A 365 7.95 11.57 -50.84
N GLY A 366 7.37 11.87 -49.68
CA GLY A 366 7.46 13.17 -49.02
C GLY A 366 8.50 13.15 -47.92
N GLU A 367 9.77 13.34 -48.29
CA GLU A 367 10.90 13.51 -47.38
C GLU A 367 10.93 14.98 -46.91
N LEU A 368 10.76 15.23 -45.61
CA LEU A 368 10.89 16.56 -45.00
C LEU A 368 12.34 16.78 -44.58
N GLU A 369 13.07 17.59 -45.35
CA GLU A 369 14.42 18.07 -45.04
C GLU A 369 14.44 18.96 -43.78
N PHE A 370 15.21 18.54 -42.77
CA PHE A 370 15.66 19.41 -41.68
C PHE A 370 16.95 20.13 -42.09
N LYS A 371 16.93 21.47 -42.15
CA LYS A 371 18.13 22.30 -42.34
C LYS A 371 19.00 22.32 -41.08
N PRO A 372 20.33 22.12 -41.17
CA PRO A 372 21.23 22.36 -40.05
C PRO A 372 21.57 23.85 -39.91
N PHE A 373 21.52 24.35 -38.67
CA PHE A 373 22.03 25.66 -38.26
C PHE A 373 23.57 25.69 -38.42
N ALA A 374 24.08 26.69 -39.13
CA ALA A 374 25.51 26.99 -39.17
C ALA A 374 25.94 27.82 -37.94
N PRO A 375 27.14 27.61 -37.38
CA PRO A 375 27.65 28.41 -36.28
C PRO A 375 28.24 29.75 -36.77
N ALA A 376 27.87 30.83 -36.09
CA ALA A 376 28.47 32.15 -36.29
C ALA A 376 29.94 32.15 -35.87
N ARG A 377 30.82 32.66 -36.74
CA ARG A 377 32.23 32.94 -36.44
C ARG A 377 32.36 34.24 -35.63
N PRO A 378 33.41 34.35 -34.78
CA PRO A 378 33.72 35.57 -34.04
C PRO A 378 34.46 36.59 -34.93
N SER A 379 34.06 37.86 -34.86
CA SER A 379 34.86 38.99 -35.36
C SER A 379 35.80 39.47 -34.26
N VAL A 380 37.09 39.21 -34.46
CA VAL A 380 38.21 39.89 -33.82
C VAL A 380 38.84 40.78 -34.90
N GLU A 381 38.86 42.08 -34.68
CA GLU A 381 39.81 43.01 -35.31
C GLU A 381 40.32 44.00 -34.25
N ASP A 382 41.60 44.32 -34.43
CA ASP A 382 42.57 44.89 -33.52
C ASP A 382 42.49 46.42 -33.31
N ALA A 383 42.94 46.81 -32.11
CA ALA A 383 43.77 47.94 -31.70
C ALA A 383 43.90 49.21 -32.60
N THR A 384 43.75 50.40 -31.99
CA THR A 384 44.80 51.43 -31.87
C THR A 384 44.35 52.63 -31.02
N GLU A 385 45.31 53.14 -30.24
CA GLU A 385 45.34 54.27 -29.27
C GLU A 385 44.72 54.11 -27.87
#